data_AF-A0A183EWD8-F1
#
_entry.id   AF-A0A183EWD8-F1
#
_cell.length_a   1.000
_cell.length_b   1.000
_cell.length_c   1.000
_cell.angle_alpha   90.00
_cell.angle_beta   90.00
_cell.angle_gamma   90.00
#
_symmetry.space_group_name_H-M   'P 1'
#
loop_
_entity.id
_entity.type
_entity.pdbx_description
1 polymer ?
#
loop_
_entity_poly.entity_id
_entity_poly.type
_entity_poly.pdbx_seq_one_letter_code
_entity_poly.pdbx_strand_id
1 'polypeptide(L)'
;MSMPACVPAAQEPARYELTVSIDYAVSTPVGTECLKGYSEYVATFFDALDASLSQRCSSSVEVFARFLDVKFSSTMNGVTANYTIQILPTVLQDVFYELCGLTLRTIFDLRIPGATTPIRSLLSVNGETIATQSVGCPSMNATKTTVEQGFGCADGEVLRERTTESLPECCKLV
;
A
#
# COMPACT_ATOMS: atom_id res chain seq x y z
N MET A 1 -16.69 -30.93 15.86
CA MET A 1 -15.79 -29.85 16.31
C MET A 1 -16.60 -28.56 16.30
N SER A 2 -16.86 -27.99 17.47
CA SER A 2 -17.56 -26.70 17.59
C SER A 2 -16.62 -25.58 17.15
N MET A 3 -17.10 -24.70 16.29
CA MET A 3 -16.40 -23.49 15.89
C MET A 3 -16.19 -22.61 17.15
N PRO A 4 -14.98 -22.07 17.42
CA PRO A 4 -14.75 -21.21 18.57
C PRO A 4 -15.73 -20.04 18.61
N ALA A 5 -16.09 -19.58 19.80
CA ALA A 5 -16.94 -18.40 19.94
C ALA A 5 -16.18 -17.17 19.41
N CYS A 6 -16.69 -16.60 18.32
CA CYS A 6 -16.13 -15.47 17.57
C CYS A 6 -16.84 -14.21 18.08
N VAL A 7 -16.16 -13.32 18.79
CA VAL A 7 -16.74 -12.01 19.15
C VAL A 7 -16.32 -11.01 18.07
N PRO A 8 -17.28 -10.38 17.37
CA PRO A 8 -16.97 -9.39 16.32
C PRO A 8 -16.11 -8.25 16.88
N ALA A 9 -15.02 -7.95 16.18
CA ALA A 9 -14.15 -6.83 16.51
C ALA A 9 -14.73 -5.55 15.88
N ALA A 10 -15.69 -4.91 16.57
CA ALA A 10 -16.37 -3.67 16.16
C ALA A 10 -17.15 -3.76 14.82
N GLN A 11 -18.10 -2.83 14.61
CA GLN A 11 -19.06 -2.82 13.50
C GLN A 11 -18.47 -2.26 12.19
N GLU A 12 -17.32 -2.78 11.74
CA GLU A 12 -16.71 -2.39 10.48
C GLU A 12 -16.36 -3.66 9.68
N PRO A 13 -16.54 -3.66 8.34
CA PRO A 13 -15.98 -4.72 7.53
C PRO A 13 -14.45 -4.76 7.74
N ALA A 14 -13.86 -5.94 7.54
CA ALA A 14 -12.42 -6.10 7.56
C ALA A 14 -11.75 -5.07 6.63
N ARG A 15 -10.52 -4.65 6.96
CA ARG A 15 -9.82 -3.66 6.15
C ARG A 15 -9.48 -4.28 4.81
N TYR A 16 -9.76 -3.56 3.74
CA TYR A 16 -9.23 -3.92 2.43
C TYR A 16 -7.97 -3.11 2.18
N GLU A 17 -6.86 -3.81 2.00
CA GLU A 17 -5.55 -3.20 1.83
C GLU A 17 -4.90 -3.70 0.55
N LEU A 18 -4.12 -2.81 -0.05
CA LEU A 18 -3.21 -3.06 -1.15
C LEU A 18 -1.79 -2.90 -0.60
N THR A 19 -1.03 -3.99 -0.60
CA THR A 19 0.39 -3.98 -0.26
C THR A 19 1.19 -3.92 -1.55
N VAL A 20 1.99 -2.87 -1.70
CA VAL A 20 2.82 -2.65 -2.88
C VAL A 20 4.28 -2.71 -2.47
N SER A 21 5.04 -3.65 -3.04
CA SER A 21 6.49 -3.65 -2.93
C SER A 21 7.10 -3.06 -4.20
N ILE A 22 7.99 -2.08 -4.04
CA ILE A 22 8.76 -1.47 -5.13
C ILE A 22 10.25 -1.73 -4.87
N ASP A 23 10.91 -2.40 -5.81
CA ASP A 23 12.35 -2.64 -5.75
C ASP A 23 13.11 -1.55 -6.52
N TYR A 24 14.16 -1.01 -5.92
CA TYR A 24 15.02 0.02 -6.49
C TYR A 24 16.44 -0.51 -6.66
N ALA A 25 17.06 -0.15 -7.78
CA ALA A 25 18.47 -0.42 -7.99
C ALA A 25 19.32 0.64 -7.29
N VAL A 26 20.30 0.18 -6.51
CA VAL A 26 21.34 1.03 -5.90
C VAL A 26 22.72 0.41 -6.13
N SER A 27 23.72 1.25 -6.39
CA SER A 27 25.09 0.81 -6.65
C SER A 27 25.88 0.46 -5.39
N THR A 28 25.42 0.94 -4.24
CA THR A 28 26.09 0.77 -2.95
C THR A 28 25.07 0.42 -1.88
N PRO A 29 25.46 -0.34 -0.83
CA PRO A 29 24.61 -0.58 0.32
C PRO A 29 24.12 0.75 0.93
N VAL A 30 22.84 0.79 1.29
CA VAL A 30 22.19 1.97 1.84
C VAL A 30 22.11 1.83 3.35
N GLY A 31 22.62 2.84 4.06
CA GLY A 31 22.58 2.88 5.53
C GLY A 31 21.15 3.07 6.07
N THR A 32 20.93 2.66 7.32
CA THR A 32 19.62 2.77 8.00
C THR A 32 19.09 4.20 8.09
N GLU A 33 19.98 5.18 8.22
CA GLU A 33 19.63 6.61 8.21
C GLU A 33 18.94 7.00 6.89
N CYS A 34 19.50 6.55 5.76
CA CYS A 34 18.90 6.79 4.44
C CYS A 34 17.58 6.04 4.27
N LEU A 35 17.49 4.79 4.72
CA LEU A 35 16.22 4.04 4.66
C LEU A 35 15.09 4.76 5.39
N LYS A 36 15.36 5.29 6.59
CA LYS A 36 14.40 6.12 7.34
C LYS A 36 14.08 7.42 6.60
N GLY A 37 15.10 8.09 6.08
CA GLY A 37 14.93 9.31 5.31
C GLY A 37 14.11 9.13 4.04
N TYR A 38 14.23 8.00 3.32
CA TYR A 38 13.38 7.71 2.17
C TYR A 38 11.92 7.52 2.57
N SER A 39 11.66 6.80 3.67
CA SER A 39 10.29 6.65 4.20
C SER A 39 9.67 8.02 4.49
N GLU A 40 10.38 8.89 5.22
CA GLU A 40 9.91 10.23 5.57
C GLU A 40 9.73 11.10 4.34
N TYR A 41 10.67 11.04 3.39
CA TYR A 41 10.61 11.80 2.15
C TYR A 41 9.41 11.43 1.28
N VAL A 42 9.21 10.13 0.97
CA VAL A 42 8.11 9.75 0.08
C VAL A 42 6.74 9.90 0.76
N ALA A 43 6.67 9.81 2.09
CA ALA A 43 5.45 10.08 2.85
C ALA A 43 4.93 11.52 2.63
N THR A 44 5.81 12.48 2.30
CA THR A 44 5.40 13.86 1.96
C THR A 44 4.52 13.94 0.70
N PHE A 45 4.50 12.88 -0.13
CA PHE A 45 3.66 12.81 -1.33
C PHE A 45 2.30 12.16 -1.09
N PHE A 46 2.05 11.59 0.10
CA PHE A 46 0.86 10.77 0.36
C PHE A 46 -0.45 11.51 0.11
N ASP A 47 -0.61 12.74 0.62
CA ASP A 47 -1.85 13.50 0.40
C ASP A 47 -2.17 13.72 -1.09
N ALA A 48 -1.15 14.02 -1.89
CA ALA A 48 -1.31 14.22 -3.33
C ALA A 48 -1.61 12.90 -4.07
N LEU A 49 -0.96 11.82 -3.64
CA LEU A 49 -1.18 10.48 -4.18
C LEU A 49 -2.57 9.96 -3.81
N ASP A 50 -3.00 10.11 -2.56
CA ASP A 50 -4.33 9.76 -2.07
C ASP A 50 -5.40 10.40 -2.94
N ALA A 51 -5.32 11.71 -3.15
CA ALA A 51 -6.25 12.45 -3.99
C ALA A 51 -6.22 11.93 -5.45
N SER A 52 -5.04 11.78 -6.04
CA SER A 52 -4.91 11.35 -7.43
C SER A 52 -5.36 9.91 -7.66
N LEU A 53 -5.13 9.00 -6.71
CA LEU A 53 -5.47 7.58 -6.82
C LEU A 53 -6.95 7.34 -6.53
N SER A 54 -7.51 8.03 -5.52
CA SER A 54 -8.95 7.98 -5.22
C SER A 54 -9.79 8.38 -6.44
N GLN A 55 -9.38 9.42 -7.17
CA GLN A 55 -10.03 9.86 -8.42
C GLN A 55 -10.02 8.81 -9.55
N ARG A 56 -9.13 7.81 -9.48
CA ARG A 56 -9.06 6.73 -10.48
C ARG A 56 -9.96 5.55 -10.14
N CYS A 57 -10.34 5.39 -8.87
CA CYS A 57 -11.05 4.20 -8.42
C CYS A 57 -12.51 4.11 -8.87
N SER A 58 -13.23 5.22 -8.95
CA SER A 58 -14.63 5.23 -9.40
C SER A 58 -15.09 6.62 -9.80
N SER A 59 -16.01 6.68 -10.77
CA SER A 59 -16.69 7.92 -11.19
C SER A 59 -18.12 8.04 -10.64
N SER A 60 -18.68 6.95 -10.11
CA SER A 60 -20.09 6.88 -9.70
C SER A 60 -20.27 6.88 -8.19
N VAL A 61 -19.26 6.43 -7.45
CA VAL A 61 -19.26 6.31 -5.99
C VAL A 61 -17.90 6.78 -5.50
N GLU A 62 -17.87 7.52 -4.41
CA GLU A 62 -16.60 7.96 -3.84
C GLU A 62 -15.88 6.77 -3.19
N VAL A 63 -14.63 6.55 -3.61
CA VAL A 63 -13.74 5.52 -3.09
C VAL A 63 -12.41 6.16 -2.77
N PHE A 64 -12.00 6.07 -1.51
CA PHE A 64 -10.73 6.60 -1.05
C PHE A 64 -9.65 5.52 -1.14
N ALA A 65 -8.53 5.86 -1.79
CA ALA A 65 -7.28 5.13 -1.70
C ALA A 65 -6.35 5.95 -0.80
N ARG A 66 -5.95 5.41 0.35
CA ARG A 66 -5.17 6.13 1.36
C ARG A 66 -3.88 5.41 1.70
N PHE A 67 -2.74 6.05 1.54
CA PHE A 67 -1.48 5.51 2.03
C PHE A 67 -1.48 5.52 3.56
N LEU A 68 -1.23 4.35 4.16
CA LEU A 68 -1.14 4.19 5.62
C LEU A 68 0.30 4.29 6.10
N ASP A 69 1.22 3.63 5.40
CA ASP A 69 2.63 3.58 5.78
C ASP A 69 3.53 3.22 4.59
N VAL A 70 4.84 3.46 4.75
CA VAL A 70 5.90 2.99 3.87
C VAL A 70 7.14 2.60 4.67
N LYS A 71 7.68 1.43 4.39
CA LYS A 71 8.93 0.95 4.97
C LYS A 71 9.96 0.62 3.91
N PHE A 72 11.07 1.36 3.90
CA PHE A 72 12.25 1.01 3.13
C PHE A 72 13.14 0.02 3.89
N SER A 73 13.62 -0.99 3.18
CA SER A 73 14.59 -1.97 3.68
C SER A 73 15.68 -2.22 2.64
N SER A 74 16.91 -2.44 3.12
CA SER A 74 17.99 -2.90 2.24
C SER A 74 17.80 -4.38 1.92
N THR A 75 18.02 -4.74 0.67
CA THR A 75 18.16 -6.13 0.23
C THR A 75 19.60 -6.38 -0.22
N MET A 76 19.94 -7.63 -0.56
CA MET A 76 21.28 -7.95 -1.06
C MET A 76 21.62 -7.21 -2.36
N ASN A 77 20.62 -6.93 -3.19
CA ASN A 77 20.79 -6.43 -4.55
C ASN A 77 20.19 -5.03 -4.77
N GLY A 78 19.71 -4.38 -3.70
CA GLY A 78 19.01 -3.12 -3.85
C GLY A 78 18.34 -2.63 -2.57
N VAL A 79 17.30 -1.83 -2.75
CA VAL A 79 16.41 -1.37 -1.70
C VAL A 79 14.98 -1.75 -2.09
N THR A 80 14.17 -2.17 -1.13
CA THR A 80 12.74 -2.42 -1.35
C THR A 80 11.94 -1.46 -0.47
N ALA A 81 10.93 -0.81 -1.05
CA ALA A 81 9.91 -0.08 -0.29
C ALA A 81 8.63 -0.88 -0.27
N ASN A 82 8.05 -1.09 0.91
CA ASN A 82 6.74 -1.70 1.07
C ASN A 82 5.76 -0.62 1.49
N TYR A 83 4.78 -0.34 0.65
CA TYR A 83 3.69 0.59 0.89
C TYR A 83 2.43 -0.18 1.26
N THR A 84 1.69 0.34 2.23
CA THR A 84 0.35 -0.15 2.57
C THR A 84 -0.66 0.92 2.22
N ILE A 85 -1.64 0.58 1.38
CA ILE A 85 -2.69 1.48 0.92
C ILE A 85 -4.04 0.90 1.31
N GLN A 86 -4.85 1.64 2.04
CA GLN A 86 -6.22 1.27 2.37
C GLN A 86 -7.17 1.69 1.26
N ILE A 87 -8.10 0.80 0.89
CA ILE A 87 -9.21 1.12 0.00
C ILE A 87 -10.48 1.23 0.84
N LEU A 88 -11.14 2.38 0.79
CA LEU A 88 -12.32 2.69 1.57
C LEU A 88 -13.42 3.31 0.69
N PRO A 89 -14.34 2.50 0.16
CA PRO A 89 -15.52 2.99 -0.54
C PRO A 89 -16.55 3.55 0.43
N THR A 90 -17.26 4.59 0.01
CA THR A 90 -18.41 5.16 0.76
C THR A 90 -19.63 4.24 0.75
N VAL A 91 -19.73 3.35 -0.23
CA VAL A 91 -20.74 2.30 -0.32
C VAL A 91 -20.07 0.94 -0.11
N LEU A 92 -20.45 0.24 0.96
CA LEU A 92 -19.83 -1.02 1.40
C LEU A 92 -20.28 -2.21 0.56
N GLN A 93 -19.88 -2.23 -0.71
CA GLN A 93 -20.08 -3.36 -1.63
C GLN A 93 -18.74 -3.83 -2.17
N ASP A 94 -18.57 -5.15 -2.28
CA ASP A 94 -17.33 -5.80 -2.67
C ASP A 94 -16.81 -5.33 -4.03
N VAL A 95 -17.71 -5.10 -4.98
CA VAL A 95 -17.39 -4.62 -6.32
C VAL A 95 -16.56 -3.33 -6.31
N PHE A 96 -16.80 -2.41 -5.37
CA PHE A 96 -16.07 -1.14 -5.31
C PHE A 96 -14.65 -1.33 -4.77
N TYR A 97 -14.45 -2.27 -3.84
CA TYR A 97 -13.12 -2.64 -3.36
C TYR A 97 -12.30 -3.29 -4.49
N GLU A 98 -12.88 -4.28 -5.17
CA GLU A 98 -12.20 -5.02 -6.23
C GLU A 98 -11.87 -4.16 -7.46
N LEU A 99 -12.81 -3.32 -7.91
CA LEU A 99 -12.57 -2.42 -9.05
C LEU A 99 -11.46 -1.40 -8.75
N CYS A 100 -11.47 -0.81 -7.55
CA CYS A 100 -10.40 0.09 -7.12
C CYS A 100 -9.07 -0.66 -7.02
N GLY A 101 -9.04 -1.85 -6.39
CA GLY A 101 -7.84 -2.68 -6.28
C GLY A 101 -7.22 -3.02 -7.65
N LEU A 102 -8.04 -3.47 -8.61
CA LEU A 102 -7.59 -3.74 -9.98
C LEU A 102 -7.03 -2.49 -10.68
N THR A 103 -7.66 -1.33 -10.45
CA THR A 103 -7.20 -0.05 -11.00
C THR A 103 -5.84 0.32 -10.42
N LEU A 104 -5.67 0.26 -9.10
CA LEU A 104 -4.41 0.58 -8.45
C LEU A 104 -3.31 -0.42 -8.86
N ARG A 105 -3.61 -1.72 -8.91
CA ARG A 105 -2.68 -2.73 -9.43
C ARG A 105 -2.18 -2.41 -10.83
N THR A 106 -3.05 -1.91 -11.69
CA THR A 106 -2.68 -1.47 -13.05
C THR A 106 -1.76 -0.24 -13.00
N ILE A 107 -2.07 0.74 -12.15
CA ILE A 107 -1.25 1.95 -11.98
C ILE A 107 0.17 1.61 -11.49
N PHE A 108 0.29 0.64 -10.59
CA PHE A 108 1.58 0.21 -10.05
C PHE A 108 2.36 -0.74 -10.96
N ASP A 109 1.79 -1.25 -12.06
CA ASP A 109 2.49 -2.17 -12.96
C ASP A 109 3.43 -1.42 -13.91
N LEU A 110 4.74 -1.53 -13.68
CA LEU A 110 5.77 -0.88 -14.50
C LEU A 110 5.79 -1.35 -15.96
N ARG A 111 5.17 -2.50 -16.26
CA ARG A 111 5.14 -3.08 -17.61
C ARG A 111 4.09 -2.42 -18.48
N ILE A 112 3.19 -1.62 -17.91
CA ILE A 112 2.09 -0.96 -18.63
C ILE A 112 2.50 0.50 -18.91
N PRO A 113 2.79 0.87 -20.17
CA PRO A 113 3.22 2.22 -20.51
C PRO A 113 2.16 3.26 -20.13
N GLY A 114 2.60 4.32 -19.46
CA GLY A 114 1.74 5.45 -19.08
C GLY A 114 0.86 5.23 -17.84
N ALA A 115 0.61 3.98 -17.43
CA ALA A 115 -0.22 3.67 -16.26
C ALA A 115 0.40 4.20 -14.95
N THR A 116 1.72 4.25 -14.88
CA THR A 116 2.49 4.67 -13.70
C THR A 116 2.59 6.19 -13.54
N THR A 117 1.99 6.98 -14.42
CA THR A 117 2.05 8.45 -14.36
C THR A 117 1.63 9.04 -13.00
N PRO A 118 0.56 8.55 -12.35
CA PRO A 118 0.14 9.07 -11.04
C PRO A 118 1.17 8.84 -9.92
N ILE A 119 2.01 7.81 -10.03
CA ILE A 119 2.93 7.39 -8.95
C ILE A 119 4.40 7.72 -9.26
N ARG A 120 4.67 8.62 -10.22
CA ARG A 120 6.05 8.93 -10.65
C ARG A 120 6.96 9.36 -9.49
N SER A 121 6.42 10.06 -8.49
CA SER A 121 7.14 10.47 -7.28
C SER A 121 7.62 9.29 -6.42
N LEU A 122 6.99 8.13 -6.54
CA LEU A 122 7.41 6.89 -5.89
C LEU A 122 8.41 6.10 -6.73
N LEU A 123 8.42 6.29 -8.06
CA LEU A 123 9.28 5.52 -8.97
C LEU A 123 10.70 6.09 -9.08
N SER A 124 10.88 7.38 -8.83
CA SER A 124 12.18 8.05 -8.83
C SER A 124 12.31 8.83 -7.53
N VAL A 125 13.13 8.30 -6.62
CA VAL A 125 13.31 8.86 -5.27
C VAL A 125 14.61 9.62 -5.25
N ASN A 126 14.54 10.93 -5.02
CA ASN A 126 15.70 11.80 -4.92
C ASN A 126 16.30 11.73 -3.52
N GLY A 127 17.49 11.13 -3.39
CA GLY A 127 18.18 11.00 -2.11
C GLY A 127 18.95 12.25 -1.68
N GLU A 128 19.20 13.20 -2.59
CA GLU A 128 20.00 14.40 -2.32
C GLU A 128 19.30 15.37 -1.36
N THR A 129 17.96 15.33 -1.31
CA THR A 129 17.15 16.16 -0.41
C THR A 129 17.01 15.58 0.99
N ILE A 130 17.52 14.36 1.22
CA ILE A 130 17.46 13.70 2.51
C ILE A 130 18.66 14.15 3.33
N ALA A 131 18.40 14.93 4.37
CA ALA A 131 19.42 15.37 5.30
C ALA A 131 19.95 14.18 6.11
N THR A 132 21.23 13.86 5.94
CA THR A 132 21.94 12.87 6.76
C THR A 132 23.17 13.48 7.43
N GLN A 133 23.64 12.86 8.51
CA GLN A 133 24.90 13.23 9.17
C GLN A 133 26.15 12.74 8.41
N SER A 134 25.96 12.10 7.25
CA SER A 134 26.97 11.37 6.47
C SER A 134 26.99 11.81 5.00
N VAL A 135 27.67 11.06 4.13
CA VAL A 135 27.60 11.25 2.67
C VAL A 135 26.14 11.06 2.26
N GLY A 136 25.53 12.05 1.59
CA GLY A 136 24.10 12.09 1.29
C GLY A 136 23.54 10.82 0.65
N CYS A 137 22.23 10.61 0.76
CA CYS A 137 21.59 9.38 0.29
C CYS A 137 21.59 9.27 -1.24
N PRO A 138 21.83 8.09 -1.82
CA PRO A 138 21.81 7.92 -3.27
C PRO A 138 20.40 8.10 -3.84
N SER A 139 20.28 8.74 -5.00
CA SER A 139 19.01 8.72 -5.74
C SER A 139 18.80 7.36 -6.40
N MET A 140 17.55 6.91 -6.47
CA MET A 140 17.23 5.57 -6.93
C MET A 140 15.99 5.53 -7.82
N ASN A 141 15.97 4.57 -8.74
CA ASN A 141 14.86 4.34 -9.66
C ASN A 141 14.29 2.94 -9.47
N ALA A 142 12.96 2.85 -9.53
CA ALA A 142 12.22 1.60 -9.45
C ALA A 142 12.56 0.71 -10.65
N THR A 143 12.75 -0.58 -10.36
CA THR A 143 13.05 -1.62 -11.34
C THR A 143 11.96 -2.67 -11.44
N LYS A 144 11.23 -2.87 -10.34
CA LYS A 144 10.17 -3.87 -10.25
C LYS A 144 9.12 -3.44 -9.25
N THR A 145 7.87 -3.81 -9.50
CA THR A 145 6.77 -3.69 -8.56
C THR A 145 6.07 -5.03 -8.40
N THR A 146 5.59 -5.29 -7.18
CA THR A 146 4.67 -6.39 -6.88
C THR A 146 3.54 -5.84 -6.05
N VAL A 147 2.33 -6.32 -6.31
CA VAL A 147 1.09 -5.81 -5.72
C VAL A 147 0.27 -6.99 -5.23
N GLU A 148 -0.10 -6.95 -3.97
CA GLU A 148 -1.01 -7.88 -3.32
C GLU A 148 -2.19 -7.09 -2.76
N GLN A 149 -3.40 -7.66 -2.83
CA GLN A 149 -4.62 -6.99 -2.36
C GLN A 149 -5.52 -7.98 -1.64
N GLY A 150 -6.28 -7.50 -0.67
CA GLY A 150 -7.34 -8.30 -0.06
C GLY A 150 -7.84 -7.74 1.26
N PHE A 151 -8.82 -8.47 1.82
CA PHE A 151 -9.31 -8.22 3.17
C PHE A 151 -8.34 -8.80 4.20
N GLY A 152 -8.00 -8.02 5.21
CA GLY A 152 -7.11 -8.40 6.31
C GLY A 152 -7.65 -7.95 7.66
N CYS A 153 -7.21 -8.65 8.69
CA CYS A 153 -7.50 -8.32 10.09
C CYS A 153 -6.22 -7.94 10.83
N ALA A 154 -6.38 -7.25 11.96
CA ALA A 154 -5.24 -6.92 12.80
C ALA A 154 -4.64 -8.17 13.47
N ASP A 155 -3.43 -8.05 14.01
CA ASP A 155 -2.77 -9.12 14.74
C ASP A 155 -3.67 -9.64 15.88
N GLY A 156 -3.86 -10.97 15.92
CA GLY A 156 -4.70 -11.64 16.92
C GLY A 156 -6.18 -11.72 16.56
N GLU A 157 -6.59 -11.21 15.39
CA GLU A 157 -7.94 -11.36 14.84
C GLU A 157 -7.95 -12.37 13.69
N VAL A 158 -9.12 -12.99 13.49
CA VAL A 158 -9.33 -13.96 12.40
C VAL A 158 -10.32 -13.36 11.41
N LEU A 159 -9.94 -13.42 10.13
CA LEU A 159 -10.82 -13.07 9.03
C LEU A 159 -11.92 -14.12 8.91
N ARG A 160 -13.16 -13.70 9.10
CA ARG A 160 -14.33 -14.54 8.90
C ARG A 160 -14.79 -14.37 7.45
N GLU A 161 -14.84 -15.49 6.73
CA GLU A 161 -15.18 -15.48 5.32
C GLU A 161 -16.58 -14.94 5.04
N ARG A 162 -16.69 -14.38 3.83
CA ARG A 162 -17.87 -13.81 3.19
C ARG A 162 -19.11 -14.72 3.34
N THR A 163 -20.25 -14.14 3.70
CA THR A 163 -21.56 -14.72 3.34
C THR A 163 -22.05 -14.06 2.05
N THR A 164 -23.00 -14.66 1.32
CA THR A 164 -23.48 -14.16 0.02
C THR A 164 -23.99 -12.71 0.02
N GLU A 165 -24.20 -12.11 1.19
CA GLU A 165 -24.75 -10.76 1.36
C GLU A 165 -23.85 -9.82 2.21
N SER A 166 -22.71 -10.29 2.71
CA SER A 166 -21.88 -9.51 3.65
C SER A 166 -20.39 -9.50 3.28
N LEU A 167 -19.75 -8.35 3.51
CA LEU A 167 -18.30 -8.24 3.44
C LEU A 167 -17.63 -9.10 4.53
N PRO A 168 -16.36 -9.51 4.34
CA PRO A 168 -15.60 -10.19 5.39
C PRO A 168 -15.49 -9.33 6.65
N GLU A 169 -15.48 -9.97 7.81
CA GLU A 169 -15.41 -9.32 9.12
C GLU A 169 -14.25 -9.90 9.93
N CYS A 170 -13.74 -9.11 10.88
CA CYS A 170 -12.73 -9.57 11.82
C CYS A 170 -13.37 -9.96 13.15
N CYS A 171 -12.92 -11.07 13.72
CA CYS A 171 -13.30 -11.49 15.08
C CYS A 171 -12.08 -11.70 15.96
N LYS A 172 -12.28 -11.55 17.26
CA LYS A 172 -11.37 -12.08 18.27
C LYS A 172 -11.80 -13.49 18.66
N LEU A 173 -10.83 -14.40 18.71
CA LEU A 173 -11.03 -15.73 19.29
C LEU A 173 -11.15 -15.59 20.81
N VAL A 174 -12.18 -16.20 21.37
CA VAL A 174 -12.44 -16.26 22.82
C VAL A 174 -12.26 -17.69 23.32
#